data_AF-A0A7C5GIZ6-F1
#
_entry.id   AF-A0A7C5GIZ6-F1
#
_cell.length_a   1.000
_cell.length_b   1.000
_cell.length_c   1.000
_cell.angle_alpha   90.00
_cell.angle_beta   90.00
_cell.angle_gamma   90.00
#
_symmetry.space_group_name_H-M   'P 1'
#
loop_
_entity.id
_entity.type
_entity.pdbx_description
1 polymer ?
#
loop_
_entity_poly.entity_id
_entity_poly.type
_entity_poly.pdbx_seq_one_letter_code
_entity_poly.pdbx_strand_id
1 'polypeptide(L)' 'MVSILKKELNGFFTGAMGYLVIGLFLLINGLLLWFFKGNWNIFNTGFADMQAFFDTTPWLFLVLIPAISMK' A
#
# COMPACT_ATOMS: atom_id res chain seq x y z
N MET A 1 -14.81 -23.14 -6.30
CA MET A 1 -14.13 -21.83 -6.45
C MET A 1 -13.50 -21.35 -5.14
N VAL A 2 -14.25 -21.28 -4.03
CA VAL A 2 -13.73 -20.80 -2.73
C VAL A 2 -12.48 -21.57 -2.25
N SER A 3 -12.42 -22.89 -2.48
CA SER A 3 -11.26 -23.73 -2.12
C SER A 3 -9.97 -23.34 -2.85
N ILE A 4 -10.05 -22.97 -4.14
CA ILE A 4 -8.88 -22.52 -4.93
C ILE A 4 -8.44 -21.14 -4.43
N LEU A 5 -9.40 -20.24 -4.23
CA LEU A 5 -9.13 -18.90 -3.72
C LEU A 5 -8.43 -18.95 -2.35
N LYS A 6 -8.91 -19.82 -1.45
CA LYS A 6 -8.28 -20.06 -0.14
C LYS A 6 -6.87 -20.63 -0.26
N LYS A 7 -6.62 -21.54 -1.21
CA LYS A 7 -5.28 -22.11 -1.44
C LYS A 7 -4.29 -21.05 -1.90
N GLU A 8 -4.66 -20.21 -2.87
CA GLU A 8 -3.79 -19.15 -3.39
C GLU A 8 -3.54 -18.07 -2.35
N LEU A 9 -4.56 -17.64 -1.60
CA LEU A 9 -4.41 -16.67 -0.52
C LEU A 9 -3.48 -17.19 0.57
N ASN A 10 -3.69 -18.44 1.02
CA ASN A 10 -2.79 -19.02 2.01
C ASN A 10 -1.37 -19.13 1.44
N GLY A 11 -1.21 -19.61 0.20
CA GLY A 11 0.10 -19.71 -0.46
C GLY A 11 0.85 -18.38 -0.48
N PHE A 12 0.16 -17.28 -0.77
CA PHE A 12 0.74 -15.94 -0.76
C PHE A 12 1.16 -15.48 0.65
N PHE A 13 0.30 -15.67 1.65
CA PHE A 13 0.56 -15.26 3.04
C PHE A 13 1.41 -16.26 3.83
N THR A 14 1.77 -17.42 3.28
CA THR A 14 2.72 -18.33 3.96
C THR A 14 4.15 -17.79 3.86
N GLY A 15 4.44 -16.96 2.84
CA GLY A 15 5.74 -16.32 2.66
C GLY A 15 5.86 -14.95 3.35
N ALA A 16 7.10 -14.52 3.62
CA ALA A 16 7.37 -13.21 4.23
C ALA A 16 7.02 -12.02 3.31
N MET A 17 6.99 -12.23 1.99
CA MET A 17 6.82 -11.17 0.99
C MET A 17 5.47 -10.44 1.11
N GLY A 18 4.37 -11.17 1.32
CA GLY A 18 3.05 -10.55 1.45
C GLY A 18 2.96 -9.59 2.64
N TYR A 19 3.53 -9.99 3.78
CA TYR A 19 3.60 -9.13 4.98
C TYR A 19 4.54 -7.94 4.79
N LEU A 20 5.69 -8.15 4.12
CA LEU A 20 6.63 -7.07 3.82
C LEU A 20 5.98 -5.99 2.96
N VAL A 21 5.25 -6.38 1.92
CA VAL A 21 4.59 -5.41 1.03
C VAL A 21 3.50 -4.63 1.77
N ILE A 22 2.70 -5.29 2.61
CA ILE A 22 1.72 -4.60 3.47
C ILE A 22 2.43 -3.63 4.41
N GLY A 23 3.50 -4.06 5.07
CA GLY A 23 4.29 -3.24 5.98
C GLY A 23 4.88 -2.00 5.29
N LEU A 24 5.52 -2.18 4.13
CA LEU A 24 6.07 -1.09 3.34
C LEU A 24 4.99 -0.12 2.86
N PHE A 25 3.86 -0.65 2.35
CA PHE A 25 2.75 0.17 1.90
C PHE A 25 2.23 1.07 3.03
N LEU A 26 2.00 0.50 4.21
CA LEU A 26 1.51 1.25 5.37
C LEU A 26 2.55 2.24 5.88
N LEU A 27 3.83 1.85 5.94
CA LEU A 27 4.90 2.71 6.43
C LEU A 27 5.10 3.92 5.52
N ILE A 28 5.19 3.71 4.20
CA ILE A 28 5.40 4.80 3.26
C ILE A 28 4.18 5.72 3.21
N ASN A 29 2.96 5.19 3.08
CA ASN A 29 1.75 6.02 3.11
C ASN A 29 1.61 6.79 4.43
N GLY A 30 1.86 6.12 5.56
CA GLY A 30 1.82 6.75 6.87
C GLY A 30 2.79 7.93 6.97
N LEU A 31 4.04 7.74 6.52
CA LEU A 31 5.04 8.81 6.54
C LEU A 31 4.69 9.95 5.58
N LEU A 32 4.25 9.66 4.35
CA LEU A 32 3.93 10.69 3.35
C LEU A 32 2.72 11.53 3.75
N LEU A 33 1.66 10.90 4.26
CA LEU A 33 0.40 11.57 4.55
C LEU A 33 0.43 12.32 5.89
N TRP A 34 1.18 11.83 6.88
CA TRP A 34 1.11 12.32 8.25
C TRP A 34 2.40 12.99 8.74
N PHE A 35 3.58 12.48 8.36
CA PHE A 35 4.86 12.93 8.92
C PHE A 35 5.55 14.01 8.08
N PHE A 36 5.69 13.79 6.78
CA PHE A 36 6.40 14.72 5.90
C PHE A 36 5.54 15.94 5.57
N LYS A 37 6.11 17.14 5.70
CA LYS A 37 5.45 18.38 5.27
C LYS A 37 5.61 18.53 3.75
N GLY A 38 4.51 18.41 3.02
CA GLY A 38 4.46 18.58 1.56
C GLY A 38 3.03 18.59 1.05
N ASN A 39 2.86 18.57 -0.28
CA ASN A 39 1.56 18.61 -0.95
C ASN A 39 0.67 17.38 -0.64
N TRP A 40 1.28 16.27 -0.22
CA TRP A 40 0.55 15.06 0.17
C TRP A 40 0.21 14.98 1.66
N ASN A 41 0.60 15.98 2.47
CA ASN A 41 0.26 15.96 3.88
C ASN A 41 -1.17 16.42 4.10
N ILE A 42 -1.99 15.58 4.74
CA ILE A 42 -3.43 15.83 4.94
C ILE A 42 -3.68 17.08 5.80
N PHE A 43 -2.75 17.44 6.70
CA PHE A 43 -2.90 18.65 7.51
C PHE A 43 -2.59 19.94 6.74
N ASN A 44 -1.83 19.85 5.65
CA ASN A 44 -1.39 21.01 4.88
C ASN A 44 -2.33 21.36 3.73
N THR A 45 -3.24 20.46 3.34
CA THR A 45 -4.17 20.66 2.21
C THR A 45 -5.27 21.67 2.50
N GLY A 46 -5.53 21.99 3.78
CA GLY A 46 -6.58 22.94 4.19
C GLY A 46 -8.02 22.40 4.05
N PHE A 47 -8.17 21.19 3.51
CA PHE A 47 -9.44 20.48 3.33
C PHE A 47 -9.34 19.07 3.90
N ALA A 48 -10.42 18.61 4.55
CA ALA A 48 -10.51 17.26 5.11
C ALA A 48 -10.99 16.25 4.05
N ASP A 49 -10.15 16.01 3.04
CA ASP A 49 -10.38 15.03 2.00
C ASP A 49 -9.29 13.94 1.96
N MET A 50 -9.51 12.92 1.11
CA MET A 50 -8.57 11.83 0.89
C MET A 50 -7.77 11.99 -0.41
N GLN A 51 -7.76 13.18 -1.02
CA GLN A 51 -7.16 13.37 -2.34
C GLN A 51 -5.67 13.01 -2.33
N ALA A 52 -4.93 13.44 -1.30
CA ALA A 52 -3.52 13.11 -1.13
C ALA A 52 -3.24 11.59 -1.06
N PHE A 53 -4.15 10.81 -0.46
CA PHE A 53 -4.05 9.34 -0.41
C PHE A 53 -4.27 8.72 -1.80
N PHE A 54 -5.29 9.17 -2.52
CA PHE A 54 -5.59 8.64 -3.86
C PHE A 54 -4.58 9.09 -4.91
N ASP A 55 -3.89 10.21 -4.72
CA ASP A 55 -2.82 10.66 -5.60
C ASP A 55 -1.53 9.84 -5.39
N THR A 56 -1.22 9.44 -4.16
CA THR A 56 0.03 8.72 -3.81
C THR A 56 -0.09 7.21 -3.99
N THR A 57 -1.24 6.63 -3.65
CA THR A 57 -1.48 5.18 -3.68
C THR A 57 -1.18 4.51 -5.04
N PRO A 58 -1.55 5.08 -6.21
CA PRO A 58 -1.24 4.49 -7.51
C PRO A 58 0.26 4.34 -7.77
N TRP A 59 1.07 5.33 -7.37
CA TRP A 59 2.53 5.26 -7.52
C TRP A 59 3.14 4.16 -6.66
N LEU A 60 2.66 4.03 -5.42
CA LEU A 60 3.05 2.96 -4.51
C LEU A 60 2.71 1.58 -5.08
N PHE A 61 1.48 1.40 -5.59
CA PHE A 61 1.06 0.14 -6.19
C PHE A 61 1.79 -0.18 -7.49
N LEU A 62 2.16 0.82 -8.29
CA LEU A 62 2.96 0.61 -9.50
C LEU A 62 4.29 -0.09 -9.17
N VAL A 63 4.90 0.21 -8.03
CA VAL A 63 6.15 -0.43 -7.57
C VAL A 63 5.91 -1.73 -6.81
N LEU A 64 4.92 -1.75 -5.92
CA LEU A 64 4.69 -2.87 -5.00
C LEU A 64 3.99 -4.06 -5.65
N ILE A 65 3.05 -3.84 -6.58
CA ILE A 65 2.31 -4.94 -7.23
C ILE A 65 3.25 -5.83 -8.07
N PRO A 66 4.16 -5.29 -8.91
CA PRO A 66 5.12 -6.12 -9.62
C PRO A 66 6.04 -6.93 -8.68
N ALA A 67 6.43 -6.38 -7.54
CA ALA A 67 7.24 -7.08 -6.56
C ALA A 67 6.50 -8.28 -5.92
N ILE A 68 5.17 -8.21 -5.83
CA ILE A 68 4.31 -9.32 -5.38
C ILE A 68 4.21 -10.43 -6.43
N SER A 69 4.20 -10.09 -7.72
CA SER A 69 3.96 -11.05 -8.81
C SER A 69 5.22 -11.78 -9.31
N MET A 70 6.40 -11.36 -8.88
CA MET A 70 7.65 -12.09 -9.12
C MET A 70 7.66 -13.37 -8.27
N LYS A 71 7.41 -14.50 -8.93
CA LYS A 71 7.68 -15.83 -8.37
C LYS A 71 9.17 -16.11 -8.28
#